data_AF-A0A1T2Y2Z6-F1
#
_entry.id   AF-A0A1T2Y2Z6-F1
#
_cell.length_a   1.000
_cell.length_b   1.000
_cell.length_c   1.000
_cell.angle_alpha   90.00
_cell.angle_beta   90.00
_cell.angle_gamma   90.00
#
_symmetry.space_group_name_H-M   'P 1'
#
loop_
_entity.id
_entity.type
_entity.pdbx_description
1 polymer ?
#
loop_
_entity_poly.entity_id
_entity_poly.type
_entity_poly.pdbx_seq_one_letter_code
_entity_poly.pdbx_strand_id
1 'polypeptide(L)'
;MSYSDLHYAMQAQYGRAMNDIGLILPQAFAMAYDEMYIHLTAQDNKVQVMAFTALFIVAIEGGMRFELSDPFVRDVIEELSVAYSKLHCLTLNEEVSEDDELMLGHVKGVLHCLESWILVGRINR
;
A
#
# COMPACT_ATOMS: atom_id res chain seq x y z
N MET A 1 11.23 4.78 12.38
CA MET A 1 11.28 4.99 10.91
C MET A 1 10.05 5.79 10.54
N SER A 2 10.20 6.86 9.76
CA SER A 2 9.07 7.69 9.34
C SER A 2 8.33 7.06 8.16
N TYR A 3 7.09 7.49 7.93
CA TYR A 3 6.31 7.11 6.75
C TYR A 3 6.99 7.60 5.48
N SER A 4 7.50 8.83 5.49
CA SER A 4 8.25 9.41 4.37
C SER A 4 9.48 8.59 3.99
N ASP A 5 10.27 8.12 4.97
CA ASP A 5 11.44 7.25 4.70
C ASP A 5 11.02 5.96 3.99
N LEU A 6 9.95 5.35 4.49
CA LEU A 6 9.47 4.07 4.00
C LEU A 6 8.79 4.20 2.63
N HIS A 7 8.07 5.29 2.41
CA HIS A 7 7.53 5.67 1.11
C HIS A 7 8.63 5.91 0.08
N TYR A 8 9.67 6.65 0.45
CA TYR A 8 10.82 6.90 -0.43
C TYR A 8 11.55 5.60 -0.78
N ALA A 9 11.77 4.71 0.19
CA ALA A 9 12.33 3.39 -0.05
C ALA A 9 11.47 2.61 -1.06
N MET A 10 10.13 2.69 -0.96
CA MET A 10 9.22 2.04 -1.91
C MET A 10 9.26 2.60 -3.31
N GLN A 11 9.30 3.92 -3.44
CA GLN A 11 9.50 4.55 -4.74
C GLN A 11 10.82 4.12 -5.39
N ALA A 12 11.90 4.03 -4.60
CA ALA A 12 13.19 3.61 -5.10
C ALA A 12 13.19 2.14 -5.56
N GLN A 13 12.63 1.22 -4.78
CA GLN A 13 12.59 -0.20 -5.17
C GLN A 13 11.67 -0.46 -6.35
N TYR A 14 10.48 0.12 -6.34
CA TYR A 14 9.55 0.01 -7.46
C TYR A 14 10.13 0.65 -8.74
N GLY A 15 10.76 1.82 -8.61
CA GLY A 15 11.44 2.51 -9.69
C GLY A 15 12.61 1.71 -10.27
N ARG A 16 13.43 1.08 -9.43
CA ARG A 16 14.51 0.18 -9.85
C ARG A 16 13.96 -1.04 -10.60
N ALA A 17 12.92 -1.66 -10.07
CA ALA A 17 12.27 -2.81 -10.70
C ALA A 17 11.75 -2.48 -12.11
N MET A 18 11.11 -1.32 -12.27
CA MET A 18 10.56 -0.88 -13.55
C MET A 18 11.64 -0.42 -14.55
N ASN A 19 12.59 0.40 -14.10
CA ASN A 19 13.51 1.10 -15.01
C ASN A 19 14.84 0.37 -15.22
N ASP A 20 15.42 -0.20 -14.16
CA ASP A 20 16.75 -0.81 -14.22
C ASP A 20 16.65 -2.29 -14.62
N ILE A 21 15.65 -2.99 -14.09
CA ILE A 21 15.42 -4.42 -14.37
C ILE A 21 14.48 -4.60 -15.57
N GLY A 22 13.57 -3.65 -15.81
CA GLY A 22 12.61 -3.72 -16.91
C GLY A 22 11.40 -4.62 -16.64
N LEU A 23 11.02 -4.78 -15.37
CA LEU A 23 9.82 -5.54 -14.98
C LEU A 23 8.55 -4.79 -15.39
N ILE A 24 7.50 -5.55 -15.71
CA ILE A 24 6.15 -4.98 -15.87
C ILE A 24 5.52 -4.68 -14.51
N LEU A 25 4.51 -3.79 -14.46
CA LEU A 25 3.91 -3.28 -13.22
C LEU A 25 3.59 -4.37 -12.17
N PRO A 26 2.96 -5.51 -12.50
CA PRO A 26 2.68 -6.55 -11.50
C PRO A 26 3.94 -7.24 -10.97
N GLN A 27 4.96 -7.42 -11.80
CA GLN A 27 6.24 -8.01 -11.40
C GLN A 27 7.04 -7.06 -10.52
N ALA A 28 7.04 -5.76 -10.85
CA ALA A 28 7.66 -4.74 -10.02
C ALA A 28 6.97 -4.64 -8.65
N PHE A 29 5.65 -4.77 -8.61
CA PHE A 29 4.89 -4.82 -7.36
C PHE A 29 5.25 -6.04 -6.51
N ALA A 30 5.26 -7.24 -7.11
CA ALA A 30 5.63 -8.47 -6.40
C ALA A 30 7.04 -8.40 -5.83
N MET A 31 8.01 -7.88 -6.60
CA MET A 31 9.38 -7.68 -6.12
C MET A 31 9.43 -6.68 -4.96
N ALA A 32 8.74 -5.54 -5.06
CA ALA A 32 8.69 -4.55 -3.96
C ALA A 32 8.00 -5.12 -2.71
N TYR A 33 6.97 -5.95 -2.88
CA TYR A 33 6.30 -6.67 -1.79
C TYR A 33 7.28 -7.61 -1.07
N ASP A 34 8.05 -8.42 -1.81
CA ASP A 34 9.03 -9.34 -1.24
C ASP A 34 10.14 -8.60 -0.47
N GLU A 35 10.66 -7.50 -1.04
CA GLU A 35 11.68 -6.69 -0.39
C GLU A 35 11.17 -6.01 0.90
N MET A 36 9.86 -5.79 1.01
CA MET A 36 9.22 -5.19 2.18
C MET A 36 8.63 -6.15 3.17
N TYR A 37 8.74 -7.45 2.92
CA TYR A 37 8.06 -8.46 3.72
C TYR A 37 8.31 -8.31 5.23
N ILE A 38 9.52 -7.90 5.63
CA ILE A 38 9.87 -7.68 7.05
C ILE A 38 9.06 -6.55 7.70
N HIS A 39 8.71 -5.51 6.94
CA HIS A 39 7.90 -4.38 7.42
C HIS A 39 6.40 -4.68 7.36
N LEU A 40 5.97 -5.43 6.34
CA LEU A 40 4.59 -5.89 6.19
C LEU A 40 4.18 -6.87 7.31
N THR A 41 5.14 -7.64 7.83
CA THR A 41 4.96 -8.59 8.94
C THR A 41 5.39 -8.05 10.31
N ALA A 42 5.63 -6.74 10.43
CA ALA A 42 6.01 -6.12 11.69
C ALA A 42 4.93 -6.30 12.77
N GLN A 43 5.35 -6.57 14.02
CA GLN A 43 4.43 -6.64 15.17
C GLN A 43 3.82 -5.27 15.50
N ASP A 44 4.51 -4.19 15.14
CA ASP A 44 4.02 -2.82 15.29
C ASP A 44 3.00 -2.53 14.18
N ASN A 45 1.74 -2.36 14.59
CA ASN A 45 0.64 -2.07 13.67
C ASN A 45 0.85 -0.77 12.88
N LYS A 46 1.49 0.25 13.46
CA LYS A 46 1.75 1.52 12.76
C LYS A 46 2.75 1.29 11.64
N VAL A 47 3.82 0.53 11.89
CA VAL A 47 4.80 0.16 10.86
C VAL A 47 4.17 -0.69 9.76
N GLN A 48 3.31 -1.65 10.12
CA GLN A 48 2.59 -2.47 9.15
C GLN A 48 1.69 -1.61 8.25
N VAL A 49 0.91 -0.69 8.84
CA VAL A 49 0.06 0.26 8.11
C VAL A 49 0.89 1.14 7.18
N MET A 50 2.02 1.68 7.65
CA MET A 50 2.93 2.49 6.83
C MET A 50 3.43 1.67 5.62
N ALA A 51 3.86 0.43 5.87
CA ALA A 51 4.40 -0.48 4.86
C ALA A 51 3.40 -0.78 3.74
N PHE A 52 2.19 -1.20 4.12
CA PHE A 52 1.12 -1.45 3.16
C PHE A 52 0.74 -0.18 2.41
N THR A 53 0.58 0.95 3.10
CA THR A 53 0.19 2.21 2.46
C THR A 53 1.22 2.65 1.41
N ALA A 54 2.51 2.61 1.75
CA ALA A 54 3.59 2.96 0.83
C ALA A 54 3.66 2.02 -0.37
N LEU A 55 3.55 0.71 -0.15
CA LEU A 55 3.58 -0.27 -1.22
C LEU A 55 2.48 -0.03 -2.26
N PHE A 56 1.24 0.20 -1.78
CA PHE A 56 0.11 0.41 -2.68
C PHE A 56 0.12 1.76 -3.36
N ILE A 57 0.37 2.86 -2.64
CA ILE A 57 0.28 4.19 -3.23
C ILE A 57 1.28 4.34 -4.38
N VAL A 58 2.51 3.85 -4.21
CA VAL A 58 3.55 3.89 -5.25
C VAL A 58 3.15 3.11 -6.49
N ALA A 59 2.55 1.92 -6.32
CA ALA A 59 2.11 1.11 -7.44
C ALA A 59 0.92 1.76 -8.18
N ILE A 60 -0.04 2.32 -7.43
CA ILE A 60 -1.21 3.02 -7.98
C ILE A 60 -0.76 4.24 -8.78
N GLU A 61 0.14 5.05 -8.22
CA GLU A 61 0.73 6.21 -8.91
C GLU A 61 1.53 5.80 -10.16
N GLY A 62 2.16 4.63 -10.12
CA GLY A 62 2.79 3.98 -11.28
C GLY A 62 1.80 3.46 -12.34
N GLY A 63 0.49 3.60 -12.11
CA GLY A 63 -0.57 3.20 -13.03
C GLY A 63 -1.04 1.75 -12.87
N MET A 64 -0.60 1.05 -11.82
CA MET A 64 -1.08 -0.31 -11.53
C MET A 64 -2.55 -0.28 -11.15
N ARG A 65 -3.33 -1.17 -11.76
CA ARG A 65 -4.71 -1.46 -11.38
C ARG A 65 -4.78 -2.85 -10.80
N PHE A 66 -5.47 -2.99 -9.68
CA PHE A 66 -5.61 -4.24 -8.99
C PHE A 66 -6.95 -4.88 -9.35
N GLU A 67 -6.90 -6.11 -9.88
CA GLU A 67 -8.10 -6.86 -10.23
C GLU A 67 -8.48 -7.82 -9.11
N LEU A 68 -9.74 -7.76 -8.66
CA LEU A 68 -10.26 -8.66 -7.63
C LEU A 68 -10.27 -10.15 -8.00
N SER A 69 -10.17 -10.48 -9.29
CA SER A 69 -10.03 -11.85 -9.76
C SER A 69 -8.69 -12.46 -9.39
N ASP A 70 -7.67 -11.64 -9.14
CA ASP A 70 -6.36 -12.10 -8.72
C ASP A 70 -6.40 -12.51 -7.24
N PRO A 71 -6.12 -13.79 -6.90
CA PRO A 71 -6.08 -14.26 -5.52
C PRO A 71 -5.10 -13.48 -4.65
N PHE A 72 -3.94 -13.11 -5.20
CA PHE A 72 -2.94 -12.35 -4.47
C PHE A 72 -3.47 -10.95 -4.11
N VAL A 73 -4.14 -10.28 -5.04
CA VAL A 73 -4.78 -8.98 -4.77
C VAL A 73 -5.82 -9.09 -3.65
N ARG A 74 -6.61 -10.17 -3.63
CA ARG A 74 -7.60 -10.38 -2.57
C ARG A 74 -6.94 -10.56 -1.21
N ASP A 75 -5.91 -11.39 -1.12
CA ASP A 75 -5.20 -11.66 0.13
C ASP A 75 -4.59 -10.36 0.67
N VAL A 76 -3.96 -9.56 -0.20
CA VAL A 76 -3.36 -8.30 0.20
C VAL A 76 -4.43 -7.25 0.59
N ILE A 77 -5.60 -7.22 -0.06
CA ILE A 77 -6.72 -6.35 0.36
C ILE A 77 -7.25 -6.76 1.75
N GLU A 78 -7.29 -8.06 2.06
CA GLU A 78 -7.69 -8.55 3.38
C GLU A 78 -6.68 -8.12 4.45
N GLU A 79 -5.38 -8.30 4.19
CA GLU A 79 -4.30 -7.82 5.07
C GLU A 79 -4.35 -6.30 5.29
N LEU A 80 -4.61 -5.53 4.23
CA LEU A 80 -4.78 -4.08 4.28
C LEU A 80 -6.01 -3.69 5.12
N SER A 81 -7.13 -4.39 4.95
CA SER A 81 -8.35 -4.15 5.73
C SER A 81 -8.12 -4.41 7.22
N VAL A 82 -7.39 -5.48 7.55
CA VAL A 82 -6.98 -5.78 8.92
C VAL A 82 -6.06 -4.68 9.47
N ALA A 83 -5.05 -4.25 8.70
CA ALA A 83 -4.13 -3.20 9.11
C ALA A 83 -4.88 -1.87 9.37
N TYR A 84 -5.79 -1.49 8.48
CA TYR A 84 -6.55 -0.23 8.56
C TYR A 84 -7.66 -0.26 9.61
N SER A 85 -8.23 -1.41 9.95
CA SER A 85 -9.18 -1.53 11.07
C SER A 85 -8.56 -1.10 12.41
N LYS A 86 -7.24 -1.27 12.56
CA LYS A 86 -6.49 -0.90 13.77
C LYS A 86 -6.10 0.58 13.81
N LEU A 87 -6.22 1.27 12.68
CA LEU A 87 -5.80 2.66 12.46
C LEU A 87 -6.78 3.66 13.10
N HIS A 88 -8.05 3.29 13.25
CA HIS A 88 -9.05 4.11 13.96
C HIS A 88 -8.65 4.45 15.41
N CYS A 89 -7.79 3.61 16.02
CA CYS A 89 -7.25 3.83 17.35
C CYS A 89 -6.09 4.84 17.41
N LEU A 90 -5.43 5.14 16.27
CA LEU A 90 -4.23 6.00 16.22
C LEU A 90 -4.58 7.50 16.12
N THR A 91 -5.77 7.85 15.62
CA THR A 91 -6.15 9.25 15.31
C THR A 91 -6.88 9.98 16.44
N LEU A 92 -7.15 9.32 17.59
CA LEU A 92 -8.11 9.86 18.56
C LEU A 92 -7.52 10.72 19.68
N ASN A 93 -6.20 10.76 19.93
CA ASN A 93 -5.69 11.40 21.17
C ASN A 93 -4.34 12.15 21.11
N GLU A 94 -3.68 12.33 19.97
CA GLU A 94 -2.37 13.03 19.91
C GLU A 94 -2.29 14.04 18.75
N GLU A 95 -1.42 15.06 18.89
CA GLU A 95 -1.05 15.97 17.80
C GLU A 95 -0.52 15.14 16.62
N VAL A 96 -1.23 15.20 15.50
CA VAL A 96 -0.88 14.47 14.27
C VAL A 96 0.33 15.16 13.64
N SER A 97 1.43 14.42 13.45
CA SER A 97 2.60 14.95 12.76
C SER A 97 2.33 15.12 11.25
N GLU A 98 3.09 15.98 10.56
CA GLU A 98 2.97 16.14 9.09
C GLU A 98 3.14 14.79 8.35
N ASP A 99 3.99 13.91 8.87
CA ASP A 99 4.24 12.58 8.33
C ASP A 99 3.03 11.64 8.52
N ASP A 100 2.33 11.76 9.65
CA ASP A 100 1.08 11.05 9.90
C ASP A 100 -0.07 11.61 9.04
N GLU A 101 -0.13 12.92 8.80
CA GLU A 101 -1.11 13.53 7.89
C GLU A 101 -0.92 13.04 6.45
N LEU A 102 0.33 12.98 5.98
CA LEU A 102 0.69 12.43 4.68
C LEU A 102 0.25 10.97 4.57
N MET A 103 0.60 10.15 5.58
CA MET A 103 0.19 8.75 5.64
C MET A 103 -1.33 8.62 5.58
N LEU A 104 -2.08 9.39 6.36
CA LEU A 104 -3.55 9.36 6.37
C LEU A 104 -4.14 9.76 5.02
N GLY A 105 -3.54 10.73 4.33
CA GLY A 105 -3.91 11.10 2.96
C GLY A 105 -3.74 9.93 1.99
N HIS A 106 -2.60 9.26 2.03
CA HIS A 106 -2.32 8.10 1.18
C HIS A 106 -3.19 6.89 1.53
N VAL A 107 -3.45 6.62 2.82
CA VAL A 107 -4.39 5.57 3.28
C VAL A 107 -5.77 5.78 2.64
N LYS A 108 -6.29 7.01 2.70
CA LYS A 108 -7.58 7.35 2.07
C LYS A 108 -7.54 7.16 0.56
N GLY A 109 -6.45 7.55 -0.09
CA GLY A 109 -6.26 7.37 -1.54
C GLY A 109 -6.27 5.89 -1.94
N VAL A 110 -5.49 5.06 -1.25
CA VAL A 110 -5.41 3.61 -1.49
C VAL A 110 -6.78 2.97 -1.30
N LEU A 111 -7.45 3.24 -0.18
CA LEU A 111 -8.80 2.72 0.09
C LEU A 111 -9.79 3.10 -1.00
N HIS A 112 -9.81 4.37 -1.39
CA HIS A 112 -10.70 4.86 -2.43
C HIS A 112 -10.47 4.16 -3.78
N CYS A 113 -9.20 4.00 -4.19
CA CYS A 113 -8.86 3.30 -5.43
C CYS A 113 -9.32 1.84 -5.39
N LEU A 114 -9.02 1.12 -4.31
CA LEU A 114 -9.41 -0.28 -4.15
C LEU A 114 -10.94 -0.44 -4.17
N GLU A 115 -11.68 0.39 -3.43
CA GLU A 115 -13.15 0.40 -3.44
C GLU A 115 -13.71 0.66 -4.84
N SER A 116 -13.15 1.63 -5.57
CA SER A 116 -13.60 1.96 -6.92
C SER A 116 -13.43 0.79 -7.89
N TRP A 117 -12.32 0.04 -7.77
CA TRP A 117 -12.04 -1.11 -8.62
C TRP A 117 -12.85 -2.35 -8.23
N ILE A 118 -13.15 -2.51 -6.94
CA ILE A 118 -14.10 -3.51 -6.44
C ILE A 118 -15.47 -3.32 -7.08
N LEU A 119 -15.96 -2.07 -7.14
CA LEU A 119 -17.28 -1.76 -7.70
C LEU A 119 -17.33 -1.98 -9.22
N VAL A 120 -16.30 -1.57 -9.95
CA VAL A 120 -16.22 -1.79 -11.41
C VAL A 120 -16.15 -3.27 -11.76
N GLY A 121 -15.40 -4.07 -10.99
CA GLY A 121 -15.31 -5.52 -11.20
C GLY A 121 -16.62 -6.29 -10.97
N ARG A 122 -17.55 -5.74 -10.19
CA ARG A 122 -18.88 -6.33 -9.95
C ARG A 122 -19.90 -6.02 -11.06
N ILE A 123 -19.76 -4.89 -11.75
CA ILE A 123 -20.67 -4.48 -12.83
C ILE A 123 -20.37 -5.24 -14.13
N ASN A 124 -19.12 -5.68 -14.31
CA ASN A 124 -18.67 -6.40 -15.51
C ASN A 124 -18.79 -7.94 -15.40
N ARG A 125 -19.53 -8.46 -14.41
CA ARG A 125 -19.87 -9.90 -14.27
C ARG A 125 -21.35 -10.13 -14.56
#